data_AF-A0A9P7DPA6-F1
#
_entry.id   AF-A0A9P7DPA6-F1
#
_cell.length_a   1.000
_cell.length_b   1.000
_cell.length_c   1.000
_cell.angle_alpha   90.00
_cell.angle_beta   90.00
_cell.angle_gamma   90.00
#
_symmetry.space_group_name_H-M   'P 1'
#
loop_
_entity.id
_entity.type
_entity.pdbx_description
1 polymer ?
#
loop_
_entity_poly.entity_id
_entity_poly.type
_entity_poly.pdbx_seq_one_letter_code
_entity_poly.pdbx_strand_id
1 'polypeptide(L)'
;AYEDQIKQWFRKYGQTGQVTETTQFPLCPGSAMICSGKCFKCGTHGHRSVECPIPEMSQLPIQERIWRSLAARALGGFNRANAVQINVVFEEEYEWDQGKGPGLSV
;
A
#
# COMPACT_ATOMS: atom_id res chain seq x y z
N ALA A 1 12.22 -6.10 -10.31
CA ALA A 1 12.59 -6.23 -8.87
C ALA A 1 11.46 -6.79 -8.01
N TYR A 2 10.42 -6.02 -7.66
CA TYR A 2 9.26 -6.53 -6.89
C TYR A 2 8.30 -7.38 -7.71
N GLU A 3 7.96 -6.93 -8.93
CA GLU A 3 7.13 -7.72 -9.85
C GLU A 3 7.73 -9.09 -10.16
N ASP A 4 9.06 -9.18 -10.22
CA ASP A 4 9.75 -10.45 -10.45
C ASP A 4 9.64 -11.36 -9.23
N GLN A 5 9.67 -10.82 -8.02
CA GLN A 5 9.43 -11.59 -6.79
C GLN A 5 8.00 -12.14 -6.76
N ILE A 6 7.01 -11.33 -7.18
CA ILE A 6 5.62 -11.78 -7.33
C ILE A 6 5.55 -12.93 -8.35
N LYS A 7 6.13 -12.74 -9.54
CA LYS A 7 6.15 -13.78 -10.60
C LYS A 7 6.83 -15.06 -10.11
N GLN A 8 7.93 -14.95 -9.39
CA GLN A 8 8.64 -16.10 -8.81
C GLN A 8 7.80 -16.80 -7.75
N TRP A 9 7.09 -16.06 -6.91
CA TRP A 9 6.18 -16.64 -5.91
C TRP A 9 5.08 -17.45 -6.59
N PHE A 10 4.40 -16.89 -7.60
CA PHE A 10 3.36 -17.61 -8.34
C PHE A 10 3.92 -18.79 -9.14
N ARG A 11 5.14 -18.68 -9.68
CA ARG A 11 5.80 -19.80 -10.35
C ARG A 11 6.07 -20.96 -9.38
N LYS A 12 6.42 -20.65 -8.13
CA LYS A 12 6.77 -21.64 -7.11
C LYS A 12 5.54 -22.29 -6.47
N TYR A 13 4.51 -21.52 -6.15
CA TYR A 13 3.36 -21.98 -5.35
C TYR A 13 2.05 -22.09 -6.15
N GLY A 14 2.03 -21.63 -7.41
CA GLY A 14 0.84 -21.60 -8.25
C GLY A 14 -0.07 -20.41 -7.99
N GLN A 15 -1.04 -20.18 -8.90
CA GLN A 15 -2.01 -19.08 -8.77
C GLN A 15 -2.97 -19.28 -7.59
N THR A 16 -3.22 -20.53 -7.22
CA THR A 16 -4.05 -20.93 -6.07
C THR A 16 -3.22 -21.21 -4.81
N GLY A 17 -1.93 -20.88 -4.82
CA GLY A 17 -1.05 -21.03 -3.67
C GLY A 17 -1.60 -20.28 -2.46
N GLN A 18 -1.67 -20.95 -1.31
CA GLN A 18 -2.09 -20.31 -0.07
C GLN A 18 -0.91 -19.55 0.54
N VAL A 19 -1.19 -18.35 1.06
CA VAL A 19 -0.22 -17.58 1.83
C VAL A 19 -0.24 -18.07 3.27
N THR A 20 0.89 -18.53 3.77
CA THR A 20 1.10 -19.07 5.11
C THR A 20 2.45 -18.59 5.66
N GLU A 21 2.80 -18.99 6.88
CA GLU A 21 4.11 -18.69 7.48
C GLU A 21 5.29 -19.22 6.67
N THR A 22 5.10 -20.31 5.92
CA THR A 22 6.14 -20.95 5.08
C THR A 22 6.06 -20.55 3.61
N THR A 23 4.98 -19.87 3.21
CA THR A 23 4.71 -19.39 1.85
C THR A 23 4.46 -17.88 1.85
N GLN A 24 5.37 -17.15 2.49
CA GLN A 24 5.31 -15.70 2.69
C GLN A 24 5.24 -14.96 1.35
N PHE A 25 4.38 -13.95 1.26
CA PHE A 25 4.25 -13.16 0.03
C PHE A 25 5.19 -11.94 0.06
N PRO A 26 5.82 -11.57 -1.08
CA PRO A 26 6.66 -10.38 -1.16
C PRO A 26 5.94 -9.10 -0.72
N LEU A 27 6.66 -8.15 -0.12
CA LEU A 27 6.11 -6.85 0.29
C LEU A 27 6.41 -5.77 -0.75
N CYS A 28 5.42 -4.93 -1.05
CA CYS A 28 5.58 -3.81 -1.97
C CYS A 28 6.67 -2.84 -1.47
N PRO A 29 7.70 -2.53 -2.28
CA PRO A 29 8.72 -1.55 -1.94
C PRO A 29 8.11 -0.18 -1.62
N GLY A 30 8.70 0.55 -0.66
CA GLY A 30 8.21 1.86 -0.24
C GLY A 30 6.95 1.83 0.63
N SER A 31 6.33 0.68 0.84
CA SER A 31 5.25 0.52 1.81
C SER A 31 5.78 0.36 3.24
N ALA A 32 4.92 0.55 4.23
CA ALA A 32 5.28 0.42 5.63
C ALA A 32 5.62 -1.03 6.00
N MET A 33 6.56 -1.16 6.95
CA MET A 33 7.02 -2.44 7.47
C MET A 33 5.88 -3.30 8.02
N ILE A 34 6.01 -4.62 7.90
CA ILE A 34 5.03 -5.54 8.49
C ILE A 34 4.89 -5.33 10.00
N CYS A 35 3.72 -5.61 10.58
CA CYS A 35 3.46 -5.40 12.01
C CYS A 35 3.69 -3.98 12.58
N SER A 36 3.65 -2.93 11.75
CA SER A 36 3.80 -1.53 12.22
C SER A 36 2.50 -0.81 12.61
N GLY A 37 1.33 -1.40 12.35
CA GLY A 37 0.04 -0.69 12.44
C GLY A 37 -0.42 -0.01 11.16
N LYS A 38 0.24 -0.27 10.02
CA LYS A 38 -0.25 0.16 8.69
C LYS A 38 -1.61 -0.43 8.31
N CYS A 39 -2.29 0.26 7.40
CA CYS A 39 -3.40 -0.25 6.62
C CYS A 39 -2.98 -1.47 5.79
N PHE A 40 -3.79 -2.53 5.80
CA PHE A 40 -3.47 -3.74 5.04
C PHE A 40 -3.77 -3.62 3.56
N LYS A 41 -4.68 -2.72 3.16
CA LYS A 41 -5.07 -2.52 1.76
C LYS A 41 -4.02 -1.79 0.94
N CYS A 42 -3.46 -0.69 1.45
CA CYS A 42 -2.49 0.14 0.72
C CYS A 42 -1.07 0.10 1.32
N GLY A 43 -0.90 -0.48 2.51
CA GLY A 43 0.41 -0.62 3.13
C GLY A 43 0.96 0.66 3.76
N THR A 44 0.17 1.72 3.95
CA THR A 44 0.61 2.98 4.60
C THR A 44 -0.09 3.20 5.95
N HIS A 45 0.35 4.20 6.71
CA HIS A 45 -0.18 4.59 8.01
C HIS A 45 -1.21 5.73 7.90
N GLY A 46 -1.80 6.09 9.05
CA GLY A 46 -2.73 7.22 9.20
C GLY A 46 -4.21 6.84 9.12
N HIS A 47 -4.56 5.62 8.74
CA HIS A 47 -5.96 5.18 8.62
C HIS A 47 -6.10 3.65 8.79
N ARG A 48 -7.32 3.19 9.08
CA ARG A 48 -7.65 1.74 9.12
C ARG A 48 -8.06 1.25 7.73
N SER A 49 -8.01 -0.06 7.49
CA SER A 49 -8.42 -0.67 6.21
C SER A 49 -9.86 -0.33 5.79
N VAL A 50 -10.77 -0.05 6.74
CA VAL A 50 -12.15 0.36 6.44
C VAL A 50 -12.23 1.81 5.93
N GLU A 51 -11.28 2.66 6.33
CA GLU A 51 -11.14 4.07 5.96
C GLU A 51 -10.10 4.27 4.85
N CYS A 52 -9.69 3.20 4.17
CA CYS A 52 -8.64 3.27 3.17
C CYS A 52 -9.06 4.17 2.00
N PRO A 53 -8.36 5.30 1.76
CA PRO A 53 -8.75 6.24 0.71
C PRO A 53 -8.26 5.80 -0.67
N ILE A 54 -7.41 4.77 -0.74
CA ILE A 54 -6.88 4.26 -2.00
C ILE A 54 -7.94 3.42 -2.76
N PRO A 55 -8.23 3.73 -4.02
CA PRO A 55 -9.14 2.97 -4.87
C PRO A 55 -8.75 1.49 -4.95
N GLU A 56 -9.72 0.59 -5.09
CA GLU A 56 -9.47 -0.86 -5.06
C GLU A 56 -8.43 -1.32 -6.09
N MET A 57 -8.45 -0.77 -7.30
CA MET A 57 -7.48 -1.10 -8.36
C MET A 57 -6.04 -0.71 -8.03
N SER A 58 -5.85 0.25 -7.11
CA SER A 58 -4.54 0.75 -6.68
C SER A 58 -4.12 0.17 -5.32
N GLN A 59 -4.91 -0.74 -4.75
CA GLN A 59 -4.56 -1.44 -3.52
C GLN A 59 -3.53 -2.55 -3.79
N LEU A 60 -2.86 -2.99 -2.71
CA LEU A 60 -1.91 -4.08 -2.76
C LEU A 60 -2.58 -5.39 -3.21
N PRO A 61 -1.81 -6.31 -3.85
CA PRO A 61 -2.29 -7.63 -4.19
C PRO A 61 -2.92 -8.34 -2.99
N ILE A 62 -4.00 -9.09 -3.22
CA ILE A 62 -4.73 -9.77 -2.14
C ILE A 62 -3.83 -10.69 -1.31
N GLN A 63 -2.84 -11.33 -1.93
CA GLN A 63 -1.86 -12.19 -1.27
C GLN A 63 -1.00 -11.40 -0.27
N GLU A 64 -0.58 -10.19 -0.63
CA GLU A 64 0.18 -9.33 0.28
C GLU A 64 -0.72 -8.85 1.43
N ARG A 65 -1.98 -8.53 1.15
CA ARG A 65 -2.96 -8.14 2.18
C ARG A 65 -3.17 -9.26 3.20
N ILE A 66 -3.29 -10.50 2.72
CA ILE A 66 -3.40 -11.71 3.56
C ILE A 66 -2.12 -11.88 4.38
N TRP A 67 -0.95 -11.78 3.74
CA TRP A 67 0.34 -11.91 4.44
C TRP A 67 0.49 -10.88 5.56
N ARG A 68 0.17 -9.61 5.29
CA ARG A 68 0.18 -8.52 6.28
C ARG A 68 -0.77 -8.78 7.45
N SER A 69 -1.94 -9.38 7.19
CA SER A 69 -2.92 -9.77 8.21
C SER A 69 -2.43 -10.93 9.06
N LEU A 70 -1.90 -12.00 8.44
CA LEU A 70 -1.37 -13.17 9.14
C LEU A 70 -0.23 -12.79 10.09
N ALA A 71 0.75 -12.02 9.60
CA ALA A 71 1.85 -11.57 10.42
C ALA A 71 1.39 -10.68 11.58
N ALA A 72 0.42 -9.79 11.36
CA ALA A 72 -0.13 -8.95 12.43
C ALA A 72 -0.90 -9.77 13.48
N ARG A 73 -1.58 -10.85 13.08
CA ARG A 73 -2.24 -11.79 14.02
C ARG A 73 -1.22 -12.55 14.86
N ALA A 74 -0.11 -12.99 14.25
CA ALA A 74 0.91 -13.77 14.94
C ALA A 74 1.81 -12.91 15.84
N LEU A 75 2.22 -11.72 15.38
CA LEU A 75 3.25 -10.90 16.02
C LEU A 75 2.70 -9.60 16.63
N GLY A 76 1.42 -9.30 16.44
CA GLY A 76 0.82 -8.05 16.90
C GLY A 76 1.50 -6.81 16.31
N GLY A 77 1.73 -5.82 17.16
CA GLY A 77 2.38 -4.55 16.81
C GLY A 77 3.91 -4.58 16.93
N PHE A 78 4.56 -5.70 16.62
CA PHE A 78 6.00 -5.91 16.82
C PHE A 78 6.88 -4.74 16.33
N ASN A 79 6.57 -4.18 15.17
CA ASN A 79 7.34 -3.07 14.59
C ASN A 79 6.74 -1.68 14.87
N ARG A 80 5.63 -1.57 15.61
CA ARG A 80 4.91 -0.30 15.78
C ARG A 80 5.77 0.82 16.36
N ALA A 81 6.63 0.51 17.33
CA ALA A 81 7.48 1.50 17.99
C ALA A 81 8.66 1.98 17.12
N ASN A 82 9.10 1.15 16.16
CA ASN A 82 10.32 1.39 15.37
C ASN A 82 10.02 1.72 13.90
N ALA A 83 8.74 1.72 13.51
CA ALA A 83 8.38 1.93 12.12
C ALA A 83 8.47 3.39 11.72
N VAL A 84 9.14 3.63 10.60
CA VAL A 84 9.07 4.92 9.91
C VAL A 84 7.62 5.16 9.49
N GLN A 85 7.11 6.35 9.82
CA GLN A 85 5.78 6.78 9.41
C GLN A 85 5.76 6.97 7.89
N ILE A 86 4.77 6.37 7.23
CA ILE A 86 4.56 6.47 5.79
C ILE A 86 3.09 6.81 5.59
N ASN A 87 2.80 8.00 5.11
CA ASN A 87 1.43 8.48 4.90
C ASN A 87 1.14 8.61 3.40
N VAL A 88 -0.13 8.48 3.04
CA VAL A 88 -0.58 8.77 1.68
C VAL A 88 -0.59 10.29 1.49
N VAL A 89 -0.10 10.76 0.35
CA VAL A 89 -0.22 12.15 -0.09
C VAL A 89 -1.01 12.12 -1.41
N PHE A 90 -2.04 12.95 -1.49
CA PHE A 90 -2.77 13.16 -2.74
C PHE A 90 -2.18 14.39 -3.40
N GLU A 91 -1.84 14.29 -4.68
CA GLU A 91 -1.54 15.49 -5.47
C GLU A 91 -2.85 16.22 -5.70
N GLU A 92 -2.91 17.46 -5.24
CA GLU A 92 -4.02 18.35 -5.54
C GLU A 92 -3.91 18.72 -7.03
N GLU A 93 -4.95 18.41 -7.80
CA GLU A 93 -5.06 18.85 -9.19
C GLU A 93 -5.19 20.38 -9.18
N TYR A 94 -4.14 21.08 -9.59
CA TYR A 94 -4.16 22.53 -9.72
C TYR A 94 -5.03 22.88 -10.93
N GLU A 95 -6.26 23.31 -10.65
CA GLU A 95 -7.13 23.93 -11.63
C GLU A 95 -6.49 25.28 -12.01
N TRP A 96 -5.89 25.36 -13.20
CA TRP A 96 -5.39 26.63 -13.74
C TRP A 96 -6.60 27.54 -13.98
N ASP A 97 -6.86 28.45 -13.04
CA ASP A 97 -7.77 29.58 -13.24
C ASP A 97 -7.38 30.27 -14.55
N GLN A 98 -8.21 30.12 -15.59
CA GLN A 98 -8.11 30.92 -16.80
C GLN A 98 -8.41 32.38 -16.43
N GLY A 99 -7.36 33.09 -16.00
CA GLY A 99 -7.42 34.49 -15.65
C GLY A 99 -8.05 35.30 -16.79
N LYS A 100 -9.17 35.96 -16.49
CA LYS A 100 -9.57 37.16 -17.22
C LYS A 100 -8.46 38.20 -17.02
N GLY A 101 -7.54 38.29 -17.97
CA GLY A 101 -6.64 39.43 -18.07
C GLY A 101 -7.47 40.71 -18.23
N PRO A 102 -7.08 41.83 -17.59
CA PRO A 102 -7.69 43.11 -17.90
C PRO A 102 -7.36 43.43 -19.36
N GLY A 103 -8.40 43.55 -20.18
CA GLY A 103 -8.26 43.99 -21.56
C GLY A 103 -7.60 45.37 -21.57
N LEU A 104 -6.37 45.44 -22.07
CA LEU A 104 -5.88 46.66 -22.68
C LEU A 104 -6.76 46.94 -23.90
N SER A 105 -7.52 48.03 -23.85
CA SER A 105 -7.99 48.70 -25.06
C SER A 105 -7.48 50.13 -25.02
N VAL A 106 -6.65 50.41 -26.03
CA VAL A 106 -6.07 51.69 -26.47
C VAL A 106 -7.14 52.74 -26.69
#